data_AF-Q21QC0-F1
#
_entry.id   AF-Q21QC0-F1
#
_cell.length_a   1.000
_cell.length_b   1.000
_cell.length_c   1.000
_cell.angle_alpha   90.00
_cell.angle_beta   90.00
_cell.angle_gamma   90.00
#
_symmetry.space_group_name_H-M   'P 1'
#
loop_
_entity.id
_entity.type
_entity.pdbx_description
1 polymer ?
#
loop_
_entity_poly.entity_id
_entity_poly.type
_entity_poly.pdbx_seq_one_letter_code
_entity_poly.pdbx_strand_id
1 'polypeptide(L)'
;MDISFLKALSAAVRNQITNLKSQTKRLHKGSGAVFGTTYPLETIREAVAVANGFRNWTEVQNLSNNVGQDRSLPAWHIHSRNARHEAYLHALWQTDAEMSQIRPVVVLGEVEYAAYPAVCLWIEQISARKVPGIIAIDTTADTLQKTPIWTAAKDLGVADIFQRFRVIDTREISVPLALTATARDWRDAVAAGLSAVDRKVLEDCKLLENFEELLQGYGHIRNKERIDDCDGYVLCQAAGAIQNPKLVNVAQFEGAEAQTQHYIHKYFEKDSQGFPKDEVDRFAELIKGVEKVISSVGILLRHESLHRPTVVLFDENKPVSVVIASLIRSMYYSAFINDRAIRPFLYCSTENRNCLPGMLHFGTESVVVTGELSSEAPVWNTHHTRSPLFITAAADGLRVSGKWAPTIEQNCV
;
A
#
# COMPACT_ATOMS: atom_id res chain seq x y z
N MET A 1 -6.62 -28.55 9.81
CA MET A 1 -6.78 -29.04 8.42
C MET A 1 -5.78 -28.26 7.61
N ASP A 2 -4.80 -28.96 7.01
CA ASP A 2 -3.56 -28.33 6.57
C ASP A 2 -3.81 -27.51 5.30
N ILE A 3 -3.48 -26.21 5.34
CA ILE A 3 -3.70 -25.27 4.23
C ILE A 3 -2.92 -25.73 2.98
N SER A 4 -1.81 -26.44 3.18
CA SER A 4 -1.01 -27.13 2.15
C SER A 4 -1.85 -28.14 1.32
N PHE A 5 -2.75 -28.88 1.96
CA PHE A 5 -3.62 -29.87 1.30
C PHE A 5 -4.70 -29.21 0.44
N LEU A 6 -5.37 -28.18 0.98
CA LEU A 6 -6.36 -27.40 0.22
C LEU A 6 -5.72 -26.69 -0.98
N LYS A 7 -4.45 -26.28 -0.86
CA LYS A 7 -3.66 -25.66 -1.94
C LYS A 7 -3.24 -26.68 -3.02
N ALA A 8 -2.72 -27.85 -2.64
CA ALA A 8 -2.40 -28.93 -3.57
C ALA A 8 -3.64 -29.41 -4.35
N LEU A 9 -4.78 -29.49 -3.65
CA LEU A 9 -6.06 -29.80 -4.27
C LEU A 9 -6.47 -28.72 -5.29
N SER A 10 -6.33 -27.43 -4.96
CA SER A 10 -6.65 -26.34 -5.89
C SER A 10 -5.81 -26.36 -7.17
N ALA A 11 -4.51 -26.69 -7.06
CA ALA A 11 -3.60 -26.81 -8.21
C ALA A 11 -3.95 -28.02 -9.08
N ALA A 12 -4.22 -29.17 -8.46
CA ALA A 12 -4.68 -30.36 -9.17
C ALA A 12 -5.99 -30.11 -9.92
N VAL A 13 -6.95 -29.45 -9.26
CA VAL A 13 -8.23 -29.05 -9.86
C VAL A 13 -8.02 -28.10 -11.04
N ARG A 14 -7.13 -27.11 -10.95
CA ARG A 14 -6.82 -26.20 -12.08
C ARG A 14 -6.22 -26.93 -13.28
N ASN A 15 -5.27 -27.83 -13.05
CA ASN A 15 -4.66 -28.61 -14.11
C ASN A 15 -5.70 -29.50 -14.79
N GLN A 16 -6.58 -30.12 -14.01
CA GLN A 16 -7.69 -30.91 -14.53
C GLN A 16 -8.64 -30.05 -15.38
N ILE A 17 -9.08 -28.88 -14.91
CA ILE A 17 -9.96 -27.98 -15.68
C ILE A 17 -9.29 -27.50 -16.98
N THR A 18 -8.00 -27.18 -16.94
CA THR A 18 -7.23 -26.76 -18.12
C THR A 18 -7.15 -27.89 -19.14
N ASN A 19 -6.91 -29.11 -18.68
CA ASN A 19 -6.91 -30.31 -19.52
C ASN A 19 -8.28 -30.57 -20.12
N LEU A 20 -9.36 -30.43 -19.35
CA LEU A 20 -10.74 -30.54 -19.87
C LEU A 20 -11.00 -29.52 -20.98
N LYS A 21 -10.71 -28.23 -20.74
CA LYS A 21 -10.88 -27.17 -21.75
C LYS A 21 -10.05 -27.44 -23.02
N SER A 22 -8.85 -28.00 -22.88
CA SER A 22 -7.98 -28.39 -24.00
C SER A 22 -8.54 -29.61 -24.76
N GLN A 23 -8.97 -30.64 -24.05
CA GLN A 23 -9.60 -31.84 -24.60
C GLN A 23 -10.88 -31.48 -25.37
N THR A 24 -11.75 -30.63 -24.80
CA THR A 24 -12.94 -30.11 -25.48
C THR A 24 -12.59 -29.43 -26.80
N LYS A 25 -11.56 -28.57 -26.82
CA LYS A 25 -11.12 -27.89 -28.07
C LYS A 25 -10.56 -28.88 -29.09
N ARG A 26 -9.77 -29.86 -28.66
CA ARG A 26 -9.19 -30.90 -29.53
C ARG A 26 -10.28 -31.80 -30.10
N LEU A 27 -11.21 -32.26 -29.26
CA LEU A 27 -12.32 -33.12 -29.65
C LEU A 27 -13.33 -32.39 -30.56
N HIS A 28 -13.56 -31.08 -30.34
CA HIS A 28 -14.34 -30.26 -31.26
C HIS A 28 -13.72 -30.18 -32.66
N LYS A 29 -12.42 -29.90 -32.73
CA LYS A 29 -11.69 -29.88 -34.01
C LYS A 29 -11.65 -31.26 -34.69
N GLY A 30 -11.60 -32.35 -33.92
CA GLY A 30 -11.55 -33.72 -34.42
C GLY A 30 -12.92 -34.41 -34.54
N SER A 31 -14.03 -33.73 -34.24
CA SER A 31 -15.34 -34.37 -34.05
C SER A 31 -15.81 -35.11 -35.31
N GLY A 32 -15.63 -34.52 -36.50
CA GLY A 32 -15.95 -35.17 -37.76
C GLY A 32 -15.16 -36.45 -38.03
N ALA A 33 -13.90 -36.52 -37.58
CA ALA A 33 -13.06 -37.71 -37.75
C ALA A 33 -13.37 -38.80 -36.70
N VAL A 34 -13.72 -38.41 -35.48
CA VAL A 34 -13.95 -39.34 -34.36
C VAL A 34 -15.37 -39.91 -34.38
N PHE A 35 -16.36 -39.08 -34.73
CA PHE A 35 -17.78 -39.45 -34.65
C PHE A 35 -18.47 -39.52 -36.02
N GLY A 36 -17.72 -39.33 -37.12
CA GLY A 36 -18.26 -39.28 -38.49
C GLY A 36 -19.13 -38.06 -38.80
N THR A 37 -19.38 -37.19 -37.82
CA THR A 37 -20.20 -35.98 -37.94
C THR A 37 -19.62 -34.86 -37.07
N THR A 38 -19.77 -33.61 -37.51
CA THR A 38 -19.26 -32.46 -36.77
C THR A 38 -20.27 -32.05 -35.71
N TYR A 39 -19.89 -32.08 -34.44
CA TYR A 39 -20.76 -31.71 -33.33
C TYR A 39 -20.50 -30.28 -32.85
N PRO A 40 -21.54 -29.54 -32.43
CA PRO A 40 -21.39 -28.23 -31.81
C PRO A 40 -20.51 -28.27 -30.55
N LEU A 41 -19.80 -27.18 -30.29
CA LEU A 41 -18.90 -27.06 -29.13
C LEU A 41 -19.61 -27.31 -27.79
N GLU A 42 -20.85 -26.89 -27.64
CA GLU A 42 -21.63 -27.09 -26.41
C GLU A 42 -21.92 -28.57 -26.15
N THR A 43 -22.27 -29.35 -27.17
CA THR A 43 -22.49 -30.79 -27.05
C THR A 43 -21.21 -31.51 -26.64
N ILE A 44 -20.06 -31.07 -27.16
CA ILE A 44 -18.75 -31.65 -26.83
C ILE A 44 -18.29 -31.24 -25.43
N ARG A 45 -18.58 -30.02 -24.98
CA ARG A 45 -18.35 -29.58 -23.60
C ARG A 45 -19.07 -30.48 -22.62
N GLU A 46 -20.36 -30.70 -22.86
CA GLU A 46 -21.20 -31.53 -21.99
C GLU A 46 -20.73 -32.98 -21.98
N ALA A 47 -20.42 -33.55 -23.14
CA ALA A 47 -19.88 -34.91 -23.25
C ALA A 47 -18.54 -35.09 -22.52
N VAL A 48 -17.63 -34.12 -22.64
CA VAL A 48 -16.33 -34.14 -21.95
C VAL A 48 -16.51 -33.99 -20.42
N ALA A 49 -17.43 -33.16 -19.96
CA ALA A 49 -17.74 -33.03 -18.53
C ALA A 49 -18.24 -34.35 -17.94
N VAL A 50 -19.26 -34.95 -18.57
CA VAL A 50 -19.85 -36.23 -18.12
C VAL A 50 -18.82 -37.36 -18.16
N ALA A 51 -18.00 -37.44 -19.22
CA ALA A 51 -16.94 -38.45 -19.33
C ALA A 51 -15.88 -38.35 -18.22
N ASN A 52 -15.69 -37.17 -17.63
CA ASN A 52 -14.74 -36.94 -16.55
C ASN A 52 -15.40 -36.92 -15.16
N GLY A 53 -16.65 -37.39 -15.04
CA GLY A 53 -17.35 -37.58 -13.78
C GLY A 53 -18.08 -36.36 -13.24
N PHE A 54 -18.21 -35.28 -14.03
CA PHE A 54 -19.04 -34.13 -13.68
C PHE A 54 -20.49 -34.33 -14.14
N ARG A 55 -21.45 -33.69 -13.47
CA ARG A 55 -22.87 -33.78 -13.82
C ARG A 55 -23.19 -33.03 -15.11
N ASN A 56 -22.52 -31.91 -15.33
CA ASN A 56 -22.65 -31.05 -16.50
C ASN A 56 -21.46 -30.09 -16.62
N TRP A 57 -21.36 -29.39 -17.74
CA TRP A 57 -20.31 -28.39 -17.94
C TRP A 57 -20.43 -27.19 -16.98
N THR A 58 -21.63 -26.86 -16.50
CA THR A 58 -21.85 -25.80 -15.52
C THR A 58 -21.12 -26.08 -14.21
N GLU A 59 -21.02 -27.34 -13.78
CA GLU A 59 -20.26 -27.75 -12.60
C GLU A 59 -18.75 -27.50 -12.79
N VAL A 60 -18.21 -27.84 -13.96
CA VAL A 60 -16.83 -27.53 -14.34
C VAL A 60 -16.59 -26.02 -14.35
N GLN A 61 -17.59 -25.24 -14.80
CA GLN A 61 -17.52 -23.79 -14.85
C GLN A 61 -17.58 -23.17 -13.45
N ASN A 62 -18.44 -23.66 -12.56
CA ASN A 62 -18.47 -23.26 -11.16
C ASN A 62 -17.16 -23.59 -10.44
N LEU A 63 -16.59 -24.77 -10.71
CA LEU A 63 -15.28 -25.15 -10.18
C LEU A 63 -14.17 -24.24 -10.71
N SER A 64 -14.20 -23.94 -12.02
CA SER A 64 -13.33 -22.95 -12.69
C SER A 64 -13.44 -21.57 -12.04
N ASN A 65 -14.64 -21.12 -11.69
CA ASN A 65 -14.86 -19.84 -11.00
C ASN A 65 -14.25 -19.86 -9.61
N ASN A 66 -14.44 -20.95 -8.86
CA ASN A 66 -13.91 -21.12 -7.51
C ASN A 66 -12.38 -21.17 -7.46
N VAL A 67 -11.73 -21.66 -8.53
CA VAL A 67 -10.25 -21.69 -8.62
C VAL A 67 -9.66 -20.51 -9.39
N GLY A 68 -10.46 -19.54 -9.83
CA GLY A 68 -9.98 -18.33 -10.51
C GLY A 68 -9.54 -18.56 -11.96
N GLN A 69 -10.28 -19.37 -12.73
CA GLN A 69 -10.02 -19.63 -14.16
C GLN A 69 -11.06 -19.03 -15.11
N ASP A 70 -11.93 -18.16 -14.61
CA ASP A 70 -12.95 -17.49 -15.42
C ASP A 70 -12.47 -16.11 -15.87
N ARG A 71 -12.34 -15.95 -17.19
CA ARG A 71 -11.96 -14.71 -17.86
C ARG A 71 -13.13 -13.74 -18.05
N SER A 72 -14.36 -14.16 -17.70
CA SER A 72 -15.53 -13.28 -17.65
C SER A 72 -15.57 -12.42 -16.39
N LEU A 73 -14.82 -12.82 -15.35
CA LEU A 73 -14.69 -12.06 -14.12
C LEU A 73 -13.93 -10.74 -14.39
N PRO A 74 -14.17 -9.69 -13.59
CA PRO A 74 -13.43 -8.45 -13.72
C PRO A 74 -11.94 -8.60 -13.41
N ALA A 75 -11.11 -7.68 -13.94
CA ALA A 75 -9.65 -7.78 -13.92
C ALA A 75 -9.02 -7.89 -12.52
N TRP A 76 -9.70 -7.46 -11.44
CA TRP A 76 -9.22 -7.63 -10.06
C TRP A 76 -9.27 -9.09 -9.56
N HIS A 77 -9.75 -10.01 -10.39
CA HIS A 77 -9.62 -11.45 -10.16
C HIS A 77 -8.38 -11.99 -10.86
N ILE A 78 -7.62 -12.83 -10.17
CA ILE A 78 -6.55 -13.60 -10.81
C ILE A 78 -7.21 -14.66 -11.70
N HIS A 79 -7.11 -14.50 -13.02
CA HIS A 79 -7.67 -15.40 -14.03
C HIS A 79 -6.75 -16.58 -14.39
N SER A 80 -5.44 -16.39 -14.16
CA SER A 80 -4.41 -17.40 -14.38
C SER A 80 -3.13 -16.96 -13.68
N ARG A 81 -2.39 -17.92 -13.14
CA ARG A 81 -1.02 -17.71 -12.63
C ARG A 81 -0.07 -18.29 -13.66
N ASN A 82 0.99 -17.56 -13.99
CA ASN A 82 2.08 -18.13 -14.77
C ASN A 82 3.06 -18.86 -13.83
N ALA A 83 4.02 -19.57 -14.42
CA ALA A 83 4.99 -20.36 -13.65
C ALA A 83 5.74 -19.52 -12.60
N ARG A 84 6.08 -18.26 -12.93
CA ARG A 84 6.76 -17.33 -12.04
C ARG A 84 5.91 -16.96 -10.83
N HIS A 85 4.65 -16.60 -11.06
CA HIS A 85 3.68 -16.32 -10.00
C HIS A 85 3.48 -17.54 -9.11
N GLU A 86 3.32 -18.74 -9.68
CA GLU A 86 3.19 -19.98 -8.88
C GLU A 86 4.45 -20.26 -8.05
N ALA A 87 5.65 -20.00 -8.58
CA ALA A 87 6.91 -20.18 -7.86
C ALA A 87 7.04 -19.23 -6.66
N TYR A 88 6.82 -17.92 -6.86
CA TYR A 88 6.82 -16.94 -5.77
C TYR A 88 5.76 -17.26 -4.72
N LEU A 89 4.54 -17.59 -5.15
CA LEU A 89 3.45 -17.92 -4.25
C LEU A 89 3.74 -19.17 -3.42
N HIS A 90 4.32 -20.21 -4.05
CA HIS A 90 4.74 -21.42 -3.35
C HIS A 90 5.85 -21.14 -2.33
N ALA A 91 6.86 -20.36 -2.72
CA ALA A 91 7.94 -19.94 -1.81
C ALA A 91 7.40 -19.16 -0.61
N LEU A 92 6.48 -18.21 -0.84
CA LEU A 92 5.82 -17.45 0.22
C LEU A 92 5.01 -18.36 1.16
N TRP A 93 4.31 -19.36 0.62
CA TRP A 93 3.55 -20.31 1.43
C TRP A 93 4.41 -21.25 2.27
N GLN A 94 5.57 -21.67 1.78
CA GLN A 94 6.52 -22.45 2.59
C GLN A 94 7.02 -21.68 3.82
N THR A 95 6.84 -20.38 3.81
CA THR A 95 7.35 -19.47 4.84
C THR A 95 6.26 -18.91 5.76
N ASP A 96 5.03 -19.42 5.65
CA ASP A 96 3.83 -18.91 6.34
C ASP A 96 3.67 -17.38 6.20
N ALA A 97 4.12 -16.86 5.05
CA ALA A 97 3.99 -15.46 4.71
C ALA A 97 2.57 -15.18 4.22
N GLU A 98 1.76 -14.61 5.11
CA GLU A 98 0.39 -14.20 4.81
C GLU A 98 0.18 -12.75 5.26
N MET A 99 -0.52 -11.97 4.44
CA MET A 99 -0.99 -10.65 4.84
C MET A 99 -2.05 -10.82 5.92
N SER A 100 -1.86 -10.13 7.05
CA SER A 100 -2.79 -10.20 8.16
C SER A 100 -3.15 -8.80 8.64
N GLN A 101 -4.27 -8.69 9.34
CA GLN A 101 -4.62 -7.44 10.03
C GLN A 101 -3.68 -7.12 11.20
N ILE A 102 -2.90 -8.10 11.64
CA ILE A 102 -2.20 -8.11 12.92
C ILE A 102 -0.74 -7.66 12.80
N ARG A 103 -0.07 -8.03 11.70
CA ARG A 103 1.33 -7.68 11.44
C ARG A 103 1.53 -7.32 9.96
N PRO A 104 2.43 -6.38 9.64
CA PRO A 104 2.80 -6.08 8.27
C PRO A 104 3.83 -7.09 7.76
N VAL A 105 3.90 -7.23 6.43
CA VAL A 105 4.95 -8.00 5.76
C VAL A 105 5.97 -7.03 5.18
N VAL A 106 7.23 -7.17 5.56
CA VAL A 106 8.33 -6.34 5.05
C VAL A 106 9.22 -7.19 4.18
N VAL A 107 9.32 -6.82 2.91
CA VAL A 107 10.22 -7.43 1.93
C VAL A 107 11.46 -6.54 1.80
N LEU A 108 12.61 -7.11 2.16
CA LEU A 108 13.93 -6.52 2.13
C LEU A 108 14.70 -7.01 0.90
N GLY A 109 15.61 -6.19 0.40
CA GLY A 109 16.51 -6.54 -0.70
C GLY A 109 16.51 -5.47 -1.78
N GLU A 110 17.15 -5.75 -2.92
CA GLU A 110 17.03 -4.85 -4.06
C GLU A 110 15.56 -4.78 -4.50
N VAL A 111 15.06 -3.56 -4.70
CA VAL A 111 13.65 -3.28 -4.98
C VAL A 111 13.17 -4.05 -6.21
N GLU A 112 14.05 -4.29 -7.18
CA GLU A 112 13.77 -5.11 -8.36
C GLU A 112 13.34 -6.54 -8.00
N TYR A 113 14.03 -7.19 -7.04
CA TYR A 113 13.70 -8.54 -6.60
C TYR A 113 12.61 -8.55 -5.53
N ALA A 114 12.62 -7.56 -4.62
CA ALA A 114 11.68 -7.44 -3.53
C ALA A 114 10.25 -7.07 -3.98
N ALA A 115 10.11 -6.42 -5.14
CA ALA A 115 8.81 -6.13 -5.73
C ALA A 115 8.02 -7.40 -6.08
N TYR A 116 8.66 -8.47 -6.55
CA TYR A 116 7.97 -9.70 -6.95
C TYR A 116 7.15 -10.38 -5.85
N PRO A 117 7.75 -10.80 -4.71
CA PRO A 117 6.99 -11.41 -3.63
C PRO A 117 5.96 -10.44 -3.04
N ALA A 118 6.25 -9.14 -3.02
CA ALA A 118 5.33 -8.15 -2.48
C ALA A 118 4.08 -7.97 -3.34
N VAL A 119 4.27 -7.80 -4.65
CA VAL A 119 3.17 -7.71 -5.64
C VAL A 119 2.38 -9.01 -5.68
N CYS A 120 3.06 -10.16 -5.61
CA CYS A 120 2.42 -11.47 -5.53
C CYS A 120 1.48 -11.56 -4.30
N LEU A 121 1.96 -11.26 -3.10
CA LEU A 121 1.14 -11.26 -1.88
C LEU A 121 -0.04 -10.28 -1.97
N TRP A 122 0.23 -9.06 -2.40
CA TRP A 122 -0.75 -7.99 -2.43
C TRP A 122 -1.90 -8.26 -3.40
N ILE A 123 -1.60 -8.78 -4.60
CA ILE A 123 -2.63 -9.11 -5.61
C ILE A 123 -3.47 -10.31 -5.21
N GLU A 124 -2.85 -11.35 -4.61
CA GLU A 124 -3.60 -12.49 -4.06
C GLU A 124 -4.63 -12.02 -3.04
N GLN A 125 -4.26 -11.08 -2.18
CA GLN A 125 -5.17 -10.50 -1.19
C GLN A 125 -6.31 -9.69 -1.84
N ILE A 126 -6.01 -8.88 -2.87
CA ILE A 126 -7.02 -8.12 -3.62
C ILE A 126 -8.02 -9.05 -4.30
N SER A 127 -7.52 -10.09 -4.98
CA SER A 127 -8.33 -11.05 -5.70
C SER A 127 -9.19 -11.89 -4.75
N ALA A 128 -8.65 -12.33 -3.61
CA ALA A 128 -9.40 -13.06 -2.59
C ALA A 128 -10.57 -12.23 -2.04
N ARG A 129 -10.34 -10.93 -1.82
CA ARG A 129 -11.32 -9.98 -1.28
C ARG A 129 -12.23 -9.36 -2.36
N LYS A 130 -11.98 -9.63 -3.64
CA LYS A 130 -12.73 -9.12 -4.79
C LYS A 130 -12.81 -7.59 -4.80
N VAL A 131 -11.70 -6.91 -4.48
CA VAL A 131 -11.69 -5.46 -4.31
C VAL A 131 -11.39 -4.77 -5.64
N PRO A 132 -12.29 -3.91 -6.14
CA PRO A 132 -12.06 -3.18 -7.38
C PRO A 132 -11.24 -1.91 -7.16
N GLY A 133 -10.52 -1.47 -8.20
CA GLY A 133 -9.77 -0.21 -8.18
C GLY A 133 -8.36 -0.36 -7.62
N ILE A 134 -7.47 0.55 -8.00
CA ILE A 134 -6.17 0.78 -7.35
C ILE A 134 -5.99 2.29 -7.27
N ILE A 135 -5.56 2.79 -6.12
CA ILE A 135 -5.05 4.15 -5.96
C ILE A 135 -3.53 4.06 -5.98
N ALA A 136 -2.85 4.81 -6.83
CA ALA A 136 -1.39 4.88 -6.84
C ALA A 136 -0.96 6.31 -6.49
N ILE A 137 -0.12 6.45 -5.47
CA ILE A 137 0.29 7.74 -4.90
C ILE A 137 1.74 8.04 -5.26
N ASP A 138 2.04 9.32 -5.50
CA ASP A 138 3.35 9.86 -5.89
C ASP A 138 3.93 9.25 -7.19
N THR A 139 3.03 8.94 -8.13
CA THR A 139 3.38 8.45 -9.47
C THR A 139 2.37 8.90 -10.52
N THR A 140 2.81 9.10 -11.76
CA THR A 140 1.94 9.18 -12.95
C THR A 140 1.73 7.78 -13.53
N ALA A 141 0.77 7.64 -14.46
CA ALA A 141 0.60 6.38 -15.19
C ALA A 141 1.88 5.99 -15.97
N ASP A 142 2.54 6.96 -16.61
CA ASP A 142 3.77 6.74 -17.37
C ASP A 142 4.97 6.43 -16.48
N THR A 143 5.05 7.02 -15.28
CA THR A 143 6.13 6.70 -14.34
C THR A 143 5.87 5.38 -13.61
N LEU A 144 4.60 5.02 -13.37
CA LEU A 144 4.25 3.74 -12.75
C LEU A 144 4.76 2.58 -13.61
N GLN A 145 4.60 2.67 -14.94
CA GLN A 145 5.08 1.67 -15.89
C GLN A 145 6.60 1.46 -15.88
N LYS A 146 7.36 2.39 -15.29
CA LYS A 146 8.82 2.32 -15.16
C LYS A 146 9.25 1.81 -13.78
N THR A 147 8.32 1.50 -12.88
CA THR A 147 8.64 1.08 -11.52
C THR A 147 8.84 -0.44 -11.40
N PRO A 148 9.63 -0.88 -10.41
CA PRO A 148 9.79 -2.31 -10.11
C PRO A 148 8.48 -3.05 -9.85
N ILE A 149 7.49 -2.38 -9.23
CA ILE A 149 6.14 -2.96 -9.02
C ILE A 149 5.46 -3.28 -10.34
N TRP A 150 5.56 -2.40 -11.34
CA TRP A 150 4.95 -2.65 -12.63
C TRP A 150 5.64 -3.77 -13.38
N THR A 151 6.98 -3.77 -13.40
CA THR A 151 7.76 -4.86 -14.00
C THR A 151 7.36 -6.21 -13.38
N ALA A 152 7.31 -6.27 -12.04
CA ALA A 152 6.83 -7.45 -11.34
C ALA A 152 5.40 -7.83 -11.73
N ALA A 153 4.46 -6.88 -11.78
CA ALA A 153 3.07 -7.16 -12.16
C ALA A 153 2.95 -7.69 -13.59
N LYS A 154 3.71 -7.13 -14.54
CA LYS A 154 3.77 -7.61 -15.92
C LYS A 154 4.29 -9.03 -15.99
N ASP A 155 5.40 -9.31 -15.33
CA ASP A 155 6.07 -10.60 -15.38
C ASP A 155 5.33 -11.68 -14.59
N LEU A 156 4.50 -11.31 -13.61
CA LEU A 156 3.58 -12.20 -12.90
C LEU A 156 2.26 -12.44 -13.67
N GLY A 157 2.09 -11.80 -14.84
CA GLY A 157 0.91 -11.97 -15.70
C GLY A 157 -0.35 -11.24 -15.20
N VAL A 158 -0.16 -10.18 -14.41
CA VAL A 158 -1.21 -9.44 -13.69
C VAL A 158 -1.17 -7.93 -13.96
N ALA A 159 -0.44 -7.51 -15.01
CA ALA A 159 -0.40 -6.10 -15.44
C ALA A 159 -1.80 -5.52 -15.75
N ASP A 160 -2.75 -6.35 -16.20
CA ASP A 160 -4.13 -5.92 -16.45
C ASP A 160 -4.80 -5.32 -15.20
N ILE A 161 -4.40 -5.78 -14.00
CA ILE A 161 -4.83 -5.21 -12.73
C ILE A 161 -4.36 -3.76 -12.63
N PHE A 162 -3.10 -3.46 -12.96
CA PHE A 162 -2.57 -2.10 -12.88
C PHE A 162 -3.02 -1.21 -14.06
N GLN A 163 -3.37 -1.79 -15.22
CA GLN A 163 -3.78 -1.04 -16.42
C GLN A 163 -5.22 -0.52 -16.38
N ARG A 164 -6.12 -1.23 -15.70
CA ARG A 164 -7.57 -0.99 -15.81
C ARG A 164 -8.17 -0.15 -14.67
N PHE A 165 -7.36 0.47 -13.82
CA PHE A 165 -7.86 1.25 -12.68
C PHE A 165 -7.46 2.72 -12.69
N ARG A 166 -8.26 3.51 -11.96
CA ARG A 166 -8.11 4.95 -11.76
C ARG A 166 -6.88 5.24 -10.89
N VAL A 167 -5.74 5.47 -11.53
CA VAL A 167 -4.59 6.13 -10.89
C VAL A 167 -5.07 7.52 -10.45
N ILE A 168 -5.21 7.76 -9.15
CA ILE A 168 -5.38 9.11 -8.61
C ILE A 168 -3.98 9.67 -8.48
N ASP A 169 -3.50 10.30 -9.54
CA ASP A 169 -2.21 10.98 -9.56
C ASP A 169 -2.26 12.19 -8.60
N THR A 170 -1.42 12.18 -7.57
CA THR A 170 -1.34 13.27 -6.60
C THR A 170 -0.53 14.48 -7.10
N ARG A 171 0.01 14.42 -8.32
CA ARG A 171 0.85 15.46 -8.92
C ARG A 171 0.23 16.07 -10.17
N GLU A 172 -0.72 15.39 -10.81
CA GLU A 172 -1.59 16.04 -11.79
C GLU A 172 -2.61 16.93 -11.07
N ILE A 173 -2.50 18.23 -11.29
CA ILE A 173 -3.40 19.28 -10.76
C ILE A 173 -4.88 19.01 -11.13
N SER A 174 -5.14 18.07 -12.05
CA SER A 174 -6.47 17.71 -12.55
C SER A 174 -7.36 17.01 -11.51
N VAL A 175 -6.80 16.31 -10.52
CA VAL A 175 -7.58 15.68 -9.43
C VAL A 175 -6.91 15.97 -8.09
N PRO A 176 -7.31 17.05 -7.39
CA PRO A 176 -6.70 17.35 -6.11
C PRO A 176 -7.04 16.24 -5.09
N LEU A 177 -6.01 15.72 -4.41
CA LEU A 177 -6.14 14.78 -3.30
C LEU A 177 -6.11 15.56 -1.99
N ALA A 178 -7.09 15.32 -1.12
CA ALA A 178 -7.12 15.84 0.23
C ALA A 178 -6.68 14.75 1.22
N LEU A 179 -5.71 15.09 2.08
CA LEU A 179 -5.28 14.26 3.20
C LEU A 179 -5.73 14.92 4.51
N THR A 180 -6.26 14.10 5.41
CA THR A 180 -6.68 14.51 6.76
C THR A 180 -6.11 13.54 7.76
N ALA A 181 -5.44 14.04 8.79
CA ALA A 181 -4.90 13.22 9.87
C ALA A 181 -4.91 14.00 11.18
N THR A 182 -4.58 13.35 12.29
CA THR A 182 -4.44 14.06 13.55
C THR A 182 -3.25 15.01 13.53
N ALA A 183 -3.26 16.02 14.40
CA ALA A 183 -2.13 16.94 14.54
C ALA A 183 -0.82 16.20 14.84
N ARG A 184 -0.88 15.15 15.67
CA ARG A 184 0.25 14.27 15.95
C ARG A 184 0.76 13.57 14.70
N ASP A 185 -0.15 13.02 13.91
CA ASP A 185 0.19 12.30 12.68
C ASP A 185 0.87 13.21 11.66
N TRP A 186 0.40 14.46 11.54
CA TRP A 186 1.03 15.48 10.72
C TRP A 186 2.42 15.86 11.24
N ARG A 187 2.56 16.08 12.54
CA ARG A 187 3.85 16.37 13.18
C ARG A 187 4.85 15.25 12.95
N ASP A 188 4.44 13.99 13.16
CA ASP A 188 5.28 12.81 12.95
C ASP A 188 5.65 12.63 11.48
N ALA A 189 4.72 12.89 10.56
CA ALA A 189 4.96 12.81 9.12
C ALA A 189 5.95 13.88 8.65
N VAL A 190 5.79 15.13 9.09
CA VAL A 190 6.73 16.22 8.78
C VAL A 190 8.11 15.92 9.36
N ALA A 191 8.17 15.44 10.61
CA ALA A 191 9.43 15.04 11.25
C ALA A 191 10.16 13.93 10.47
N ALA A 192 9.43 13.02 9.82
CA ALA A 192 10.01 11.96 9.00
C ALA A 192 10.63 12.49 7.69
N GLY A 193 10.15 13.62 7.16
CA GLY A 193 10.73 14.25 5.96
C GLY A 193 11.98 15.10 6.22
N LEU A 194 12.30 15.39 7.48
CA LEU A 194 13.47 16.18 7.85
C LEU A 194 14.74 15.32 7.94
N SER A 195 15.90 15.95 7.74
CA SER A 195 17.17 15.29 8.02
C SER A 195 17.27 14.96 9.53
N ALA A 196 18.01 13.92 9.89
CA ALA A 196 18.17 13.54 11.30
C ALA A 196 18.76 14.68 12.16
N VAL A 197 19.62 15.51 11.56
CA VAL A 197 20.22 16.68 12.21
C VAL A 197 19.16 17.75 12.46
N ASP A 198 18.43 18.15 11.41
CA ASP A 198 17.42 19.21 11.51
C ASP A 198 16.29 18.79 12.45
N ARG A 199 15.84 17.53 12.34
CA ARG A 199 14.84 16.95 13.23
C ARG A 199 15.26 17.08 14.69
N LYS A 200 16.48 16.67 15.03
CA LYS A 200 16.97 16.70 16.41
C LYS A 200 17.03 18.14 16.94
N VAL A 201 17.53 19.08 16.15
CA VAL A 201 17.57 20.50 16.51
C VAL A 201 16.15 21.05 16.76
N LEU A 202 15.18 20.67 15.93
CA LEU A 202 13.79 21.10 16.07
C LEU A 202 13.05 20.41 17.23
N GLU A 203 13.42 19.18 17.59
CA GLU A 203 12.98 18.49 18.81
C GLU A 203 13.56 19.16 20.07
N ASP A 204 14.86 19.45 20.09
CA ASP A 204 15.56 20.06 21.23
C ASP A 204 15.02 21.46 21.56
N CYS A 205 14.61 22.23 20.54
CA CYS A 205 13.96 23.54 20.73
C CYS A 205 12.42 23.45 20.85
N LYS A 206 11.86 22.24 20.94
CA LYS A 206 10.41 21.96 21.07
C LYS A 206 9.56 22.52 19.93
N LEU A 207 10.14 22.87 18.78
CA LEU A 207 9.37 23.44 17.67
C LEU A 207 8.34 22.43 17.13
N LEU A 208 8.68 21.14 17.06
CA LEU A 208 7.73 20.11 16.63
C LEU A 208 6.55 19.95 17.59
N GLU A 209 6.77 20.03 18.91
CA GLU A 209 5.69 20.00 19.90
C GLU A 209 4.77 21.23 19.73
N ASN A 210 5.36 22.41 19.58
CA ASN A 210 4.60 23.65 19.35
C ASN A 210 3.83 23.61 18.02
N PHE A 211 4.39 22.98 17.00
CA PHE A 211 3.71 22.74 15.73
C PHE A 211 2.48 21.85 15.88
N GLU A 212 2.56 20.76 16.66
CA GLU A 212 1.41 19.90 16.96
C GLU A 212 0.31 20.69 17.67
N GLU A 213 0.64 21.50 18.67
CA GLU A 213 -0.34 22.33 19.40
C GLU A 213 -1.02 23.36 18.47
N LEU A 214 -0.25 23.99 17.57
CA LEU A 214 -0.80 24.92 16.56
C LEU A 214 -1.74 24.20 15.60
N LEU A 215 -1.36 23.00 15.14
CA LEU A 215 -2.22 22.16 14.31
C LEU A 215 -3.53 21.82 15.03
N GLN A 216 -3.47 21.43 16.30
CA GLN A 216 -4.68 21.14 17.10
C GLN A 216 -5.57 22.39 17.22
N GLY A 217 -4.98 23.55 17.53
CA GLY A 217 -5.74 24.79 17.68
C GLY A 217 -6.42 25.24 16.39
N TYR A 218 -5.69 25.28 15.27
CA TYR A 218 -6.26 25.63 13.97
C TYR A 218 -7.25 24.57 13.47
N GLY A 219 -6.99 23.30 13.76
CA GLY A 219 -7.90 22.18 13.52
C GLY A 219 -9.24 22.38 14.24
N HIS A 220 -9.22 22.70 15.53
CA HIS A 220 -10.41 22.94 16.33
C HIS A 220 -11.25 24.13 15.83
N ILE A 221 -10.59 25.25 15.47
CA ILE A 221 -11.28 26.43 14.91
C ILE A 221 -12.00 26.08 13.61
N ARG A 222 -11.32 25.34 12.73
CA ARG A 222 -11.84 24.98 11.40
C ARG A 222 -12.91 23.90 11.48
N ASN A 223 -12.70 22.87 12.30
CA ASN A 223 -13.51 21.66 12.36
C ASN A 223 -14.22 21.53 13.72
N LYS A 224 -15.13 22.47 14.00
CA LYS A 224 -15.92 22.56 15.25
C LYS A 224 -16.59 21.25 15.71
N GLU A 225 -16.85 20.33 14.79
CA GLU A 225 -17.52 19.03 15.05
C GLU A 225 -16.57 17.82 15.06
N ARG A 226 -15.33 17.96 14.55
CA ARG A 226 -14.33 16.89 14.46
C ARG A 226 -12.98 17.42 14.89
N ILE A 227 -12.80 17.45 16.21
CA ILE A 227 -11.69 18.11 16.91
C ILE A 227 -10.30 17.59 16.44
N ASP A 228 -10.23 16.36 15.93
CA ASP A 228 -8.96 15.70 15.63
C ASP A 228 -8.57 15.65 14.14
N ASP A 229 -9.41 16.09 13.18
CA ASP A 229 -9.07 16.02 11.76
C ASP A 229 -8.37 17.33 11.30
N CYS A 230 -7.07 17.28 11.02
CA CYS A 230 -6.31 18.39 10.42
C CYS A 230 -6.10 18.13 8.92
N ASP A 231 -6.37 19.12 8.07
CA ASP A 231 -6.15 19.04 6.61
C ASP A 231 -4.96 19.89 6.15
N GLY A 232 -4.66 19.86 4.84
CA GLY A 232 -3.56 20.64 4.27
C GLY A 232 -3.65 22.16 4.50
N TYR A 233 -4.85 22.71 4.73
CA TYR A 233 -4.98 24.14 5.06
C TYR A 233 -4.55 24.42 6.49
N VAL A 234 -4.97 23.58 7.45
CA VAL A 234 -4.54 23.66 8.86
C VAL A 234 -3.02 23.56 8.95
N LEU A 235 -2.41 22.67 8.16
CA LEU A 235 -0.96 22.56 8.03
C LEU A 235 -0.29 23.89 7.65
N CYS A 236 -0.82 24.56 6.63
CA CYS A 236 -0.27 25.82 6.14
C CYS A 236 -0.43 26.96 7.16
N GLN A 237 -1.56 27.02 7.87
CA GLN A 237 -1.78 28.01 8.93
C GLN A 237 -0.80 27.82 10.08
N ALA A 238 -0.62 26.59 10.56
CA ALA A 238 0.32 26.28 11.63
C ALA A 238 1.78 26.60 11.23
N ALA A 239 2.16 26.28 9.99
CA ALA A 239 3.49 26.60 9.48
C ALA A 239 3.73 28.12 9.36
N GLY A 240 2.73 28.85 8.84
CA GLY A 240 2.78 30.32 8.76
C GLY A 240 2.90 30.98 10.13
N ALA A 241 2.23 30.43 11.15
CA ALA A 241 2.32 30.87 12.54
C ALA A 241 3.72 30.67 13.14
N ILE A 242 4.41 29.57 12.81
CA ILE A 242 5.79 29.33 13.23
C ILE A 242 6.75 30.33 12.57
N GLN A 243 6.60 30.58 11.28
CA GLN A 243 7.47 31.50 10.54
C GLN A 243 7.28 32.96 10.95
N ASN A 244 6.03 33.36 11.23
CA ASN A 244 5.72 34.71 11.65
C ASN A 244 4.75 34.69 12.83
N PRO A 245 5.29 34.60 14.05
CA PRO A 245 4.50 34.53 15.27
C PRO A 245 3.53 35.71 15.46
N LYS A 246 3.82 36.86 14.85
CA LYS A 246 2.98 38.06 14.89
C LYS A 246 1.67 37.92 14.10
N LEU A 247 1.57 36.93 13.21
CA LEU A 247 0.35 36.65 12.45
C LEU A 247 -0.69 35.88 13.27
N VAL A 248 -0.30 35.36 14.45
CA VAL A 248 -1.23 34.64 15.31
C VAL A 248 -2.08 35.61 16.09
N ASN A 249 -3.35 35.69 15.70
CA ASN A 249 -4.34 36.42 16.46
C ASN A 249 -4.90 35.52 17.57
N VAL A 250 -4.44 35.73 18.80
CA VAL A 250 -4.86 34.94 19.97
C VAL A 250 -6.38 34.96 20.18
N ALA A 251 -7.06 36.05 19.79
CA ALA A 251 -8.53 36.14 19.88
C ALA A 251 -9.25 35.13 18.99
N GLN A 252 -8.62 34.62 17.93
CA GLN A 252 -9.21 33.57 17.08
C GLN A 252 -9.33 32.23 17.80
N PHE A 253 -8.63 32.05 18.91
CA PHE A 253 -8.62 30.82 19.70
C PHE A 253 -9.50 30.90 20.96
N GLU A 254 -10.29 31.97 21.15
CA GLU A 254 -11.16 32.16 22.34
C GLU A 254 -12.19 31.03 22.57
N GLY A 255 -12.45 30.19 21.56
CA GLY A 255 -13.28 28.99 21.66
C GLY A 255 -12.54 27.64 21.70
N ALA A 256 -11.21 27.62 21.56
CA ALA A 256 -10.41 26.40 21.67
C ALA A 256 -10.29 25.93 23.13
N GLU A 257 -9.86 24.68 23.35
CA GLU A 257 -9.64 24.16 24.70
C GLU A 257 -8.69 25.07 25.48
N ALA A 258 -8.96 25.24 26.79
CA ALA A 258 -8.18 26.11 27.67
C ALA A 258 -6.67 25.79 27.65
N GLN A 259 -6.31 24.53 27.38
CA GLN A 259 -4.95 24.07 27.22
C GLN A 259 -4.29 24.64 25.95
N THR A 260 -4.97 24.59 24.80
CA THR A 260 -4.51 25.19 23.54
C THR A 260 -4.38 26.71 23.66
N GLN A 261 -5.34 27.38 24.30
CA GLN A 261 -5.25 28.82 24.58
C GLN A 261 -4.03 29.14 25.46
N HIS A 262 -3.81 28.36 26.53
CA HIS A 262 -2.68 28.54 27.43
C HIS A 262 -1.33 28.40 26.71
N TYR A 263 -1.20 27.42 25.81
CA TYR A 263 0.03 27.21 25.03
C TYR A 263 0.27 28.32 24.00
N ILE A 264 -0.75 28.74 23.26
CA ILE A 264 -0.66 29.85 22.32
C ILE A 264 -0.25 31.13 23.06
N HIS A 265 -0.91 31.45 24.17
CA HIS A 265 -0.56 32.62 25.01
C HIS A 265 0.88 32.53 25.52
N LYS A 266 1.32 31.35 25.99
CA LYS A 266 2.70 31.12 26.46
C LYS A 266 3.74 31.27 25.34
N TYR A 267 3.46 30.72 24.17
CA TYR A 267 4.37 30.70 23.02
C TYR A 267 4.54 32.09 22.40
N PHE A 268 3.42 32.80 22.18
CA PHE A 268 3.43 34.11 21.53
C PHE A 268 3.76 35.28 22.47
N GLU A 269 3.61 35.11 23.80
CA GLU A 269 3.98 36.17 24.75
C GLU A 269 5.31 35.94 25.50
N LYS A 270 5.79 34.71 25.68
CA LYS A 270 6.94 34.43 26.58
C LYS A 270 8.10 33.65 25.97
N ASP A 271 7.88 32.81 24.96
CA ASP A 271 8.90 31.86 24.46
C ASP A 271 9.33 32.08 23.01
N SER A 272 9.34 33.34 22.53
CA SER A 272 10.07 33.70 21.29
C SER A 272 11.60 33.68 21.49
N GLN A 273 12.12 32.59 22.05
CA GLN A 273 13.53 32.26 21.91
C GLN A 273 13.78 32.00 20.43
N GLY A 274 14.81 32.66 19.88
CA GLY A 274 15.11 32.62 18.46
C GLY A 274 15.31 31.18 18.00
N PHE A 275 14.31 30.64 17.30
CA PHE A 275 14.47 29.36 16.65
C PHE A 275 15.65 29.43 15.68
N PRO A 276 16.39 28.32 15.53
CA PRO A 276 17.52 28.28 14.64
C PRO A 276 17.01 28.47 13.21
N LYS A 277 17.35 29.64 12.65
CA LYS A 277 16.68 30.19 11.47
C LYS A 277 16.79 29.25 10.26
N ASP A 278 17.94 28.65 10.06
CA ASP A 278 18.22 27.81 8.90
C ASP A 278 17.41 26.50 8.92
N GLU A 279 17.18 25.91 10.09
CA GLU A 279 16.34 24.73 10.29
C GLU A 279 14.85 25.07 10.15
N VAL A 280 14.42 26.24 10.64
CA VAL A 280 13.04 26.73 10.44
C VAL A 280 12.75 27.03 8.97
N ASP A 281 13.71 27.63 8.27
CA ASP A 281 13.58 27.90 6.84
C ASP A 281 13.46 26.57 6.06
N ARG A 282 14.29 25.56 6.37
CA ARG A 282 14.19 24.22 5.77
C ARG A 282 12.88 23.50 6.11
N PHE A 283 12.42 23.61 7.36
CA PHE A 283 11.11 23.08 7.78
C PHE A 283 9.97 23.72 7.00
N ALA A 284 10.00 25.03 6.80
CA ALA A 284 8.98 25.72 6.05
C ALA A 284 9.05 25.44 4.54
N GLU A 285 10.25 25.30 3.98
CA GLU A 285 10.44 24.84 2.60
C GLU A 285 9.83 23.44 2.38
N LEU A 286 10.03 22.52 3.33
CA LEU A 286 9.41 21.20 3.32
C LEU A 286 7.88 21.32 3.31
N ILE A 287 7.28 22.08 4.23
CA ILE A 287 5.83 22.25 4.29
C ILE A 287 5.28 22.89 3.01
N LYS A 288 5.97 23.90 2.47
CA LYS A 288 5.59 24.53 1.20
C LYS A 288 5.68 23.56 0.02
N GLY A 289 6.63 22.61 0.07
CA GLY A 289 6.70 21.49 -0.87
C GLY A 289 5.50 20.55 -0.75
N VAL A 290 5.09 20.23 0.48
CA VAL A 290 3.93 19.40 0.79
C VAL A 290 2.62 20.07 0.35
N GLU A 291 2.46 21.38 0.60
CA GLU A 291 1.30 22.19 0.18
C GLU A 291 1.08 22.16 -1.35
N LYS A 292 2.16 22.16 -2.14
CA LYS A 292 2.05 22.10 -3.60
C LYS A 292 1.46 20.78 -4.11
N VAL A 293 1.54 19.72 -3.32
CA VAL A 293 1.12 18.36 -3.69
C VAL A 293 -0.21 17.99 -3.03
N ILE A 294 -0.43 18.42 -1.78
CA ILE A 294 -1.66 18.15 -1.03
C ILE A 294 -2.59 19.35 -1.13
N SER A 295 -3.74 19.15 -1.75
CA SER A 295 -4.79 20.16 -1.77
C SER A 295 -5.63 20.11 -0.50
N SER A 296 -6.08 21.28 -0.02
CA SER A 296 -7.11 21.36 1.03
C SER A 296 -8.52 21.08 0.51
N VAL A 297 -8.70 21.00 -0.81
CA VAL A 297 -9.98 20.74 -1.48
C VAL A 297 -9.77 19.63 -2.48
N GLY A 298 -10.45 18.49 -2.32
CA GLY A 298 -10.20 17.35 -3.18
C GLY A 298 -10.89 16.06 -2.74
N ILE A 299 -10.58 14.97 -3.45
CA ILE A 299 -11.04 13.64 -3.04
C ILE A 299 -10.31 13.27 -1.75
N LEU A 300 -11.08 12.96 -0.70
CA LEU A 300 -10.51 12.56 0.58
C LEU A 300 -9.95 11.13 0.49
N LEU A 301 -8.63 10.97 0.63
CA LEU A 301 -7.99 9.65 0.50
C LEU A 301 -8.58 8.62 1.47
N ARG A 302 -8.92 9.05 2.68
CA ARG A 302 -9.53 8.21 3.72
C ARG A 302 -10.81 7.52 3.24
N HIS A 303 -11.60 8.16 2.38
CA HIS A 303 -12.83 7.56 1.86
C HIS A 303 -12.54 6.58 0.71
N GLU A 304 -11.63 6.91 -0.18
CA GLU A 304 -11.32 6.04 -1.33
C GLU A 304 -10.59 4.75 -0.90
N SER A 305 -9.70 4.82 0.09
CA SER A 305 -8.95 3.67 0.60
C SER A 305 -9.80 2.63 1.35
N LEU A 306 -11.00 3.01 1.82
CA LEU A 306 -11.99 2.05 2.34
C LEU A 306 -12.55 1.16 1.24
N HIS A 307 -12.54 1.65 0.00
CA HIS A 307 -13.13 0.97 -1.15
C HIS A 307 -12.09 0.33 -2.06
N ARG A 308 -10.87 0.89 -2.12
CA ARG A 308 -9.84 0.49 -3.09
C ARG A 308 -8.50 0.18 -2.40
N PRO A 309 -7.79 -0.87 -2.83
CA PRO A 309 -6.40 -1.08 -2.44
C PRO A 309 -5.51 0.07 -2.93
N THR A 310 -4.42 0.32 -2.21
CA THR A 310 -3.57 1.49 -2.44
C THR A 310 -2.11 1.07 -2.59
N VAL A 311 -1.44 1.64 -3.60
CA VAL A 311 0.00 1.55 -3.82
C VAL A 311 0.60 2.92 -3.49
N VAL A 312 1.56 2.95 -2.58
CA VAL A 312 2.27 4.17 -2.21
C VAL A 312 3.71 3.98 -2.66
N LEU A 313 4.09 4.71 -3.70
CA LEU A 313 5.48 4.83 -4.11
C LEU A 313 6.09 6.00 -3.36
N PHE A 314 7.32 5.87 -2.90
CA PHE A 314 8.01 6.99 -2.27
C PHE A 314 9.51 6.95 -2.51
N ASP A 315 10.11 8.13 -2.49
CA ASP A 315 11.54 8.36 -2.73
C ASP A 315 12.14 9.04 -1.50
N GLU A 316 13.09 8.36 -0.84
CA GLU A 316 13.78 8.87 0.34
C GLU A 316 14.50 10.19 0.08
N ASN A 317 15.01 10.41 -1.13
CA ASN A 317 15.73 11.62 -1.49
C ASN A 317 14.78 12.81 -1.73
N LYS A 318 13.47 12.58 -1.71
CA LYS A 318 12.44 13.60 -1.83
C LYS A 318 11.70 13.73 -0.49
N PRO A 319 12.10 14.66 0.38
CA PRO A 319 11.45 14.91 1.67
C PRO A 319 9.91 14.94 1.63
N VAL A 320 9.33 15.61 0.63
CA VAL A 320 7.87 15.70 0.44
C VAL A 320 7.23 14.32 0.25
N SER A 321 7.88 13.44 -0.53
CA SER A 321 7.44 12.07 -0.77
C SER A 321 7.39 11.27 0.54
N VAL A 322 8.43 11.42 1.36
CA VAL A 322 8.54 10.77 2.67
C VAL A 322 7.45 11.27 3.63
N VAL A 323 7.15 12.57 3.65
CA VAL A 323 6.05 13.14 4.45
C VAL A 323 4.71 12.54 4.02
N ILE A 324 4.40 12.55 2.71
CA ILE A 324 3.14 12.04 2.18
C ILE A 324 2.97 10.56 2.52
N ALA A 325 3.97 9.73 2.25
CA ALA A 325 3.93 8.32 2.59
C ALA A 325 3.70 8.13 4.10
N SER A 326 4.46 8.84 4.94
CA SER A 326 4.39 8.77 6.40
C SER A 326 3.01 9.15 6.93
N LEU A 327 2.39 10.18 6.36
CA LEU A 327 1.05 10.63 6.71
C LEU A 327 -0.02 9.61 6.33
N ILE A 328 0.05 9.06 5.11
CA ILE A 328 -0.91 8.04 4.64
C ILE A 328 -0.91 6.85 5.58
N ARG A 329 0.24 6.39 6.07
CA ARG A 329 0.28 5.36 7.12
C ARG A 329 -0.51 5.81 8.34
N SER A 330 -0.17 6.98 8.89
CA SER A 330 -0.68 7.41 10.19
C SER A 330 -2.20 7.55 10.20
N MET A 331 -2.80 7.95 9.07
CA MET A 331 -4.26 8.00 8.86
C MET A 331 -4.98 6.67 9.14
N TYR A 332 -4.31 5.54 9.01
CA TYR A 332 -4.90 4.20 9.16
C TYR A 332 -4.40 3.44 10.40
N TYR A 333 -3.64 4.10 11.29
CA TYR A 333 -3.11 3.46 12.51
C TYR A 333 -3.97 3.65 13.77
N SER A 334 -4.84 4.66 13.83
CA SER A 334 -5.52 4.98 15.09
C SER A 334 -6.37 3.80 15.59
N ALA A 335 -6.29 3.54 16.90
CA ALA A 335 -6.83 2.38 17.64
C ALA A 335 -8.37 2.19 17.57
N PHE A 336 -9.03 2.82 16.59
CA PHE A 336 -10.48 2.86 16.40
C PHE A 336 -10.93 2.31 15.05
N ILE A 337 -10.05 1.71 14.23
CA ILE A 337 -10.52 1.00 13.03
C ILE A 337 -11.01 -0.41 13.42
N ASN A 338 -12.06 -0.43 14.25
CA ASN A 338 -13.01 -1.53 14.35
C ASN A 338 -13.78 -1.74 13.03
N ASP A 339 -13.56 -0.88 12.05
CA ASP A 339 -14.13 -1.03 10.73
C ASP A 339 -13.37 -2.12 9.96
N ARG A 340 -14.02 -3.25 9.70
CA ARG A 340 -13.50 -4.43 8.99
C ARG A 340 -13.16 -4.14 7.51
N ALA A 341 -12.95 -2.88 7.14
CA ALA A 341 -13.02 -2.37 5.78
C ALA A 341 -11.67 -1.89 5.18
N ILE A 342 -10.56 -1.83 5.94
CA ILE A 342 -9.30 -1.37 5.34
C ILE A 342 -8.84 -2.33 4.23
N ARG A 343 -8.52 -1.75 3.07
CA ARG A 343 -8.06 -2.47 1.88
C ARG A 343 -6.53 -2.63 1.88
N PRO A 344 -5.99 -3.63 1.17
CA PRO A 344 -4.55 -3.90 1.17
C PRO A 344 -3.71 -2.69 0.72
N PHE A 345 -2.61 -2.43 1.43
CA PHE A 345 -1.63 -1.42 1.08
C PHE A 345 -0.31 -2.06 0.60
N LEU A 346 0.27 -1.49 -0.45
CA LEU A 346 1.60 -1.82 -0.94
C LEU A 346 2.46 -0.55 -0.91
N TYR A 347 3.39 -0.48 0.02
CA TYR A 347 4.41 0.56 0.08
C TYR A 347 5.65 0.09 -0.64
N CYS A 348 6.23 0.94 -1.49
CA CYS A 348 7.47 0.60 -2.17
C CYS A 348 8.38 1.81 -2.29
N SER A 349 9.59 1.66 -1.78
CA SER A 349 10.68 2.55 -2.10
C SER A 349 10.97 2.52 -3.59
N THR A 350 11.23 3.67 -4.20
CA THR A 350 11.78 3.73 -5.57
C THR A 350 13.29 3.49 -5.61
N GLU A 351 13.96 3.50 -4.46
CA GLU A 351 15.42 3.39 -4.32
C GLU A 351 15.82 2.17 -3.48
N ASN A 352 17.01 1.60 -3.73
CA ASN A 352 17.56 0.44 -3.01
C ASN A 352 18.12 0.81 -1.61
N ARG A 353 17.47 1.70 -0.87
CA ARG A 353 17.90 2.15 0.47
C ARG A 353 16.94 1.71 1.56
N ASN A 354 17.44 1.78 2.80
CA ASN A 354 16.67 1.57 4.03
C ASN A 354 15.78 2.74 4.37
N CYS A 355 14.90 3.06 3.45
CA CYS A 355 13.80 3.95 3.75
C CYS A 355 12.62 3.06 4.16
N LEU A 356 12.66 2.65 5.42
CA LEU A 356 11.40 2.57 6.14
C LEU A 356 11.13 4.02 6.50
N PRO A 357 10.07 4.68 5.99
CA PRO A 357 9.64 5.94 6.58
C PRO A 357 9.39 5.65 8.08
N GLY A 358 9.30 6.63 8.99
CA GLY A 358 9.25 6.40 10.45
C GLY A 358 8.04 5.59 10.98
N MET A 359 7.80 4.38 10.47
CA MET A 359 6.50 3.87 10.03
C MET A 359 6.08 2.56 10.69
N LEU A 360 6.62 2.20 11.84
CA LEU A 360 6.48 0.83 12.35
C LEU A 360 5.17 0.55 13.11
N HIS A 361 4.13 1.28 12.72
CA HIS A 361 2.79 1.19 13.25
C HIS A 361 1.82 0.49 12.28
N PHE A 362 2.30 -0.17 11.22
CA PHE A 362 1.41 -0.89 10.31
C PHE A 362 0.76 -2.12 10.99
N GLY A 363 -0.38 -1.94 11.64
CA GLY A 363 -1.44 -2.95 11.58
C GLY A 363 -2.16 -2.83 10.24
N THR A 364 -2.93 -3.84 9.83
CA THR A 364 -3.88 -3.80 8.68
C THR A 364 -3.29 -4.10 7.29
N GLU A 365 -2.96 -5.36 7.01
CA GLU A 365 -2.78 -5.89 5.64
C GLU A 365 -1.90 -5.03 4.73
N SER A 366 -0.72 -4.73 5.22
CA SER A 366 0.27 -3.91 4.52
C SER A 366 1.48 -4.75 4.13
N VAL A 367 1.94 -4.56 2.88
CA VAL A 367 3.23 -5.05 2.41
C VAL A 367 4.13 -3.86 2.16
N VAL A 368 5.37 -3.93 2.62
CA VAL A 368 6.38 -2.89 2.43
C VAL A 368 7.56 -3.47 1.67
N VAL A 369 7.99 -2.80 0.60
CA VAL A 369 9.20 -3.09 -0.15
C VAL A 369 10.23 -2.01 0.16
N THR A 370 11.38 -2.43 0.69
CA THR A 370 12.48 -1.55 1.06
C THR A 370 13.82 -2.25 0.87
N GLY A 371 14.92 -1.50 0.93
CA GLY A 371 16.28 -2.01 0.79
C GLY A 371 16.72 -2.96 1.92
N GLU A 372 18.03 -3.25 1.97
CA GLU A 372 18.63 -4.11 2.99
C GLU A 372 18.84 -3.41 4.33
N LEU A 373 18.12 -3.78 5.40
CA LEU A 373 18.25 -3.16 6.73
C LEU A 373 19.71 -3.00 7.18
N SER A 374 20.14 -1.77 7.41
CA SER A 374 21.45 -1.49 8.02
C SER A 374 21.41 -1.89 9.49
N SER A 375 22.56 -2.26 10.05
CA SER A 375 22.70 -2.56 11.48
C SER A 375 22.43 -1.35 12.38
N GLU A 376 22.51 -0.14 11.83
CA GLU A 376 22.17 1.13 12.48
C GLU A 376 20.72 1.55 12.23
N ALA A 377 20.02 0.92 11.27
CA ALA A 377 18.60 1.14 11.12
C ALA A 377 17.95 0.70 12.43
N PRO A 378 17.10 1.53 13.06
CA PRO A 378 16.50 1.19 14.33
C PRO A 378 15.71 -0.12 14.21
N VAL A 379 16.32 -1.22 14.65
CA VAL A 379 15.66 -2.53 14.78
C VAL A 379 14.79 -2.46 16.02
N TRP A 380 13.54 -2.06 15.76
CA TRP A 380 12.30 -2.02 16.54
C TRP A 380 12.36 -2.12 18.07
N ASN A 381 11.69 -1.15 18.73
CA ASN A 381 11.19 -1.30 20.09
C ASN A 381 9.67 -1.54 20.05
N THR A 382 9.22 -2.79 20.20
CA THR A 382 7.86 -3.28 19.86
C THR A 382 6.93 -3.36 21.06
N HIS A 383 6.62 -2.24 21.72
CA HIS A 383 5.63 -2.27 22.82
C HIS A 383 4.17 -2.22 22.35
N HIS A 384 3.90 -1.84 21.08
CA HIS A 384 2.52 -1.61 20.59
C HIS A 384 2.13 -2.34 19.30
N THR A 385 3.08 -2.97 18.58
CA THR A 385 2.82 -3.78 17.38
C THR A 385 3.40 -5.19 17.55
N ARG A 386 2.67 -6.23 17.11
CA ARG A 386 3.26 -7.58 17.00
C ARG A 386 4.33 -7.55 15.91
N SER A 387 5.46 -8.22 16.16
CA SER A 387 6.67 -8.16 15.31
C SER A 387 6.36 -8.36 13.82
N PRO A 388 6.93 -7.53 12.92
CA PRO A 388 6.70 -7.67 11.49
C PRO A 388 7.24 -9.00 10.97
N LEU A 389 6.67 -9.48 9.85
CA LEU A 389 7.25 -10.61 9.14
C LEU A 389 8.26 -10.12 8.11
N PHE A 390 9.52 -10.55 8.24
CA PHE A 390 10.60 -10.19 7.31
C PHE A 390 10.84 -11.25 6.27
N ILE A 391 10.84 -10.82 5.02
CA ILE A 391 11.19 -11.61 3.84
C ILE A 391 12.37 -10.91 3.20
N THR A 392 13.49 -11.59 3.01
CA THR A 392 14.59 -11.10 2.19
C THR A 392 14.42 -11.67 0.79
N ALA A 393 14.40 -10.81 -0.22
CA ALA A 393 14.36 -11.19 -1.62
C ALA A 393 15.69 -10.84 -2.29
N ALA A 394 16.22 -11.77 -3.04
CA ALA A 394 17.45 -11.61 -3.81
C ALA A 394 17.31 -12.34 -5.15
N ALA A 395 18.30 -12.17 -6.03
CA ALA A 395 18.32 -12.82 -7.34
C ALA A 395 18.23 -14.35 -7.25
N ASP A 396 18.78 -14.95 -6.19
CA ASP A 396 18.83 -16.38 -5.94
C ASP A 396 17.61 -16.94 -5.21
N GLY A 397 16.66 -16.10 -4.79
CA GLY A 397 15.38 -16.55 -4.23
C GLY A 397 14.88 -15.73 -3.05
N LEU A 398 14.02 -16.34 -2.25
CA LEU A 398 13.44 -15.73 -1.06
C LEU A 398 13.99 -16.38 0.20
N ARG A 399 14.28 -15.57 1.21
CA ARG A 399 14.66 -16.02 2.55
C ARG A 399 13.68 -15.47 3.57
N VAL A 400 13.09 -16.32 4.40
CA VAL A 400 12.21 -15.89 5.49
C VAL A 400 12.70 -16.49 6.79
N SER A 401 12.87 -15.66 7.81
CA SER A 401 13.41 -16.08 9.12
C SER A 401 14.72 -16.88 9.00
N GLY A 402 15.59 -16.49 8.06
CA GLY A 402 16.89 -17.12 7.81
C GLY A 402 16.85 -18.41 6.97
N LYS A 403 15.68 -18.93 6.59
CA LYS A 403 15.55 -20.12 5.73
C LYS A 403 15.32 -19.72 4.27
N TRP A 404 16.12 -20.28 3.37
CA TRP A 404 15.95 -20.12 1.94
C TRP A 404 14.80 -20.99 1.43
N ALA A 405 13.86 -20.36 0.74
CA ALA A 405 12.98 -21.04 -0.20
C ALA A 405 13.78 -21.26 -1.50
N PRO A 406 13.69 -22.45 -2.14
CA PRO A 406 14.52 -22.80 -3.28
C PRO A 406 14.37 -21.82 -4.45
N THR A 407 15.49 -21.60 -5.15
CA THR A 407 15.73 -20.70 -6.29
C THR A 407 14.55 -20.53 -7.22
N ILE A 408 14.10 -19.28 -7.39
CA ILE A 408 12.95 -18.94 -8.24
C ILE A 408 13.31 -18.88 -9.73
N GLU A 409 14.58 -18.88 -10.15
CA GLU A 409 14.91 -18.93 -11.59
C GLU A 409 16.14 -19.75 -12.00
N GLN A 410 15.92 -20.59 -13.03
CA GLN A 410 16.80 -20.69 -14.20
C GLN A 410 16.06 -20.97 -15.54
N ASN A 411 14.71 -21.01 -15.59
CA ASN A 411 13.99 -21.45 -16.81
C ASN A 411 13.01 -20.41 -17.40
N CYS A 412 13.42 -19.15 -17.54
CA CYS A 412 12.70 -18.16 -18.34
C CYS A 412 13.69 -17.30 -19.14
N VAL A 413 14.20 -17.87 -20.24
CA VAL A 413 14.65 -17.12 -21.43
C VAL A 413 13.60 -17.29 -22.52
#